data_AF-A0A117S5B9-F1
#
_entry.id   AF-A0A117S5B9-F1
#
_cell.length_a   1.000
_cell.length_b   1.000
_cell.length_c   1.000
_cell.angle_alpha   90.00
_cell.angle_beta   90.00
_cell.angle_gamma   90.00
#
_symmetry.space_group_name_H-M   'P 1'
#
loop_
_entity.id
_entity.type
_entity.pdbx_description
1 polymer ?
#
loop_
_entity_poly.entity_id
_entity_poly.type
_entity_poly.pdbx_seq_one_letter_code
_entity_poly.pdbx_strand_id
1 'polypeptide(L)'
;MILKTLRFGEIDIKEDDILQFPQGLFAFEEHKKYILVPVNDNPFFRWLQCVDEPKISFLLIDPFVIRENYYVELDDSLKEELGISKQEDVVVYTIVTLPEGDFQKSSTNLLAPLVINLSGKKAKQVLLDETRGQVKEPLFPSQDNRKVSGG
;
A
#
# COMPACT_ATOMS: atom_id res chain seq x y z
N MET A 1 -18.78 -12.91 -5.41
CA MET A 1 -18.29 -13.48 -6.69
C MET A 1 -16.97 -14.16 -6.43
N ILE A 2 -16.70 -15.29 -7.09
CA ILE A 2 -15.46 -16.04 -6.83
C ILE A 2 -14.32 -15.52 -7.71
N LEU A 3 -13.23 -15.09 -7.09
CA LEU A 3 -11.98 -14.71 -7.75
C LEU A 3 -10.92 -15.80 -7.53
N LYS A 4 -10.36 -16.33 -8.62
CA LYS A 4 -9.30 -17.35 -8.55
C LYS A 4 -7.92 -16.69 -8.57
N THR A 5 -7.31 -16.53 -7.41
CA THR A 5 -6.04 -15.83 -7.23
C THR A 5 -4.87 -16.81 -7.15
N LEU A 6 -3.68 -16.35 -7.54
CA LEU A 6 -2.46 -17.16 -7.40
C LEU A 6 -2.08 -17.39 -5.93
N ARG A 7 -2.29 -16.38 -5.08
CA ARG A 7 -1.82 -16.38 -3.69
C ARG A 7 -2.79 -17.01 -2.69
N PHE A 8 -4.09 -16.79 -2.88
CA PHE A 8 -5.12 -17.17 -1.91
C PHE A 8 -6.04 -18.27 -2.42
N GLY A 9 -5.79 -18.80 -3.63
CA GLY A 9 -6.72 -19.70 -4.28
C GLY A 9 -8.03 -18.98 -4.60
N GLU A 10 -9.15 -19.64 -4.32
CA GLU A 10 -10.48 -19.07 -4.56
C GLU A 10 -10.93 -18.24 -3.35
N ILE A 11 -11.19 -16.95 -3.58
CA ILE A 11 -11.74 -16.04 -2.58
C ILE A 11 -13.10 -15.51 -3.05
N ASP A 12 -14.06 -15.42 -2.13
CA ASP A 12 -15.35 -14.78 -2.40
C ASP A 12 -15.25 -13.29 -2.08
N ILE A 13 -15.53 -12.46 -3.09
CA ILE A 13 -15.40 -11.00 -3.02
C ILE A 13 -16.74 -10.36 -3.34
N LYS A 14 -17.09 -9.26 -2.69
CA LYS A 14 -18.27 -8.48 -3.08
C LYS A 14 -17.85 -7.42 -4.08
N GLU A 15 -18.74 -7.05 -5.00
CA GLU A 15 -18.49 -5.93 -5.92
C GLU A 15 -18.20 -4.64 -5.15
N ASP A 16 -18.84 -4.47 -3.99
CA ASP A 16 -18.67 -3.33 -3.09
C ASP A 16 -17.32 -3.31 -2.35
N ASP A 17 -16.55 -4.40 -2.40
CA ASP A 17 -15.19 -4.45 -1.86
C ASP A 17 -14.15 -3.99 -2.90
N ILE A 18 -14.54 -3.82 -4.16
CA ILE A 18 -13.63 -3.47 -5.26
C ILE A 18 -13.29 -1.99 -5.23
N LEU A 19 -12.01 -1.70 -5.05
CA LEU A 19 -11.41 -0.39 -5.21
C LEU A 19 -11.11 -0.12 -6.69
N GLN A 20 -11.51 1.06 -7.16
CA GLN A 20 -11.18 1.58 -8.47
C GLN A 20 -9.91 2.44 -8.39
N PHE A 21 -8.94 2.12 -9.24
CA PHE A 21 -7.74 2.90 -9.50
C PHE A 21 -7.85 3.41 -10.95
N PRO A 22 -8.47 4.58 -11.22
CA PRO A 22 -8.74 5.02 -12.58
C PRO A 22 -7.50 5.12 -13.49
N GLN A 23 -6.35 5.41 -12.87
CA GLN A 23 -5.03 5.49 -13.51
C GLN A 23 -4.19 4.21 -13.36
N GLY A 24 -4.72 3.19 -12.67
CA GLY A 24 -3.98 2.01 -12.27
C GLY A 24 -2.89 2.33 -11.25
N LEU A 25 -1.86 1.48 -11.22
CA LEU A 25 -0.62 1.69 -10.45
C LEU A 25 0.52 1.95 -11.44
N PHE A 26 1.61 2.55 -10.97
CA PHE A 26 2.80 2.74 -11.81
C PHE A 26 3.31 1.40 -12.34
N ALA A 27 3.52 1.32 -13.65
CA ALA A 27 3.87 0.10 -14.40
C ALA A 27 2.78 -1.00 -14.44
N PHE A 28 1.55 -0.68 -14.02
CA PHE A 28 0.35 -1.55 -14.08
C PHE A 28 -0.90 -0.69 -14.39
N GLU A 29 -0.78 0.26 -15.31
CA GLU A 29 -1.80 1.27 -15.63
C GLU A 29 -3.08 0.67 -16.25
N GLU A 30 -2.97 -0.52 -16.85
CA GLU A 30 -4.08 -1.28 -17.43
C GLU A 30 -4.97 -1.95 -16.38
N HIS A 31 -4.44 -2.18 -15.17
CA HIS A 31 -5.13 -2.84 -14.07
C HIS A 31 -5.70 -1.80 -13.12
N LYS A 32 -7.04 -1.76 -13.04
CA LYS A 32 -7.79 -0.67 -12.40
C LYS A 32 -8.67 -1.15 -11.25
N LYS A 33 -8.84 -2.45 -11.08
CA LYS A 33 -9.68 -3.02 -10.03
C LYS A 33 -8.86 -3.84 -9.06
N TYR A 34 -8.94 -3.48 -7.78
CA TYR A 34 -8.23 -4.16 -6.72
C TYR A 34 -9.12 -4.37 -5.50
N ILE A 35 -8.73 -5.27 -4.63
CA ILE A 35 -9.34 -5.45 -3.30
C ILE A 35 -8.24 -5.48 -2.24
N LEU A 36 -8.59 -5.07 -1.01
CA LEU A 36 -7.72 -5.23 0.14
C LEU A 36 -8.03 -6.55 0.83
N VAL A 37 -7.03 -7.42 0.93
CA VAL A 37 -7.11 -8.69 1.67
C VAL A 37 -6.29 -8.55 2.95
N PRO A 38 -6.85 -8.86 4.13
CA PRO A 38 -6.13 -8.76 5.40
C PRO A 38 -4.98 -9.77 5.48
N VAL A 39 -3.91 -9.39 6.17
CA VAL A 39 -2.91 -10.34 6.66
C VAL A 39 -3.35 -10.79 8.06
N ASN A 40 -3.52 -12.10 8.25
CA ASN A 40 -3.93 -12.65 9.54
C ASN A 40 -2.98 -12.21 10.65
N ASP A 41 -3.54 -11.85 11.80
CA ASP A 41 -2.83 -11.41 13.00
C ASP A 41 -1.87 -10.23 12.79
N ASN A 42 -2.05 -9.45 11.72
CA ASN A 42 -1.25 -8.26 11.47
C ASN A 42 -2.11 -7.06 11.04
N PRO A 43 -2.21 -6.01 11.88
CA PRO A 43 -3.03 -4.84 11.56
C PRO A 43 -2.36 -3.91 10.53
N PHE A 44 -1.03 -3.96 10.39
CA PHE A 44 -0.26 -2.99 9.60
C PHE A 44 -0.06 -3.43 8.15
N PHE A 45 -0.11 -4.73 7.88
CA PHE A 45 0.03 -5.26 6.52
C PHE A 45 -1.32 -5.58 5.88
N ARG A 46 -1.39 -5.34 4.58
CA ARG A 46 -2.50 -5.76 3.71
C ARG A 46 -1.96 -6.32 2.42
N TRP A 47 -2.73 -7.16 1.75
CA TRP A 47 -2.49 -7.46 0.35
C TRP A 47 -3.42 -6.62 -0.51
N LEU A 48 -2.88 -6.02 -1.56
CA LEU A 48 -3.66 -5.45 -2.65
C LEU A 48 -3.74 -6.47 -3.77
N GLN A 49 -4.87 -7.16 -3.88
CA GLN A 49 -5.09 -8.18 -4.89
C GLN A 49 -5.72 -7.56 -6.12
N CYS A 50 -5.09 -7.73 -7.29
CA CYS A 50 -5.65 -7.30 -8.56
C CYS A 50 -6.84 -8.20 -8.94
N VAL A 51 -7.97 -7.59 -9.32
CA VAL A 51 -9.16 -8.29 -9.80
C VAL A 51 -9.06 -8.52 -11.31
N ASP A 52 -8.45 -7.59 -12.05
CA ASP A 52 -8.31 -7.67 -13.51
C ASP A 52 -7.31 -8.75 -13.94
N GLU A 53 -6.25 -8.97 -13.15
CA GLU A 53 -5.27 -10.06 -13.34
C GLU A 53 -5.00 -10.74 -11.98
N PRO A 54 -5.71 -11.84 -11.67
CA PRO A 54 -5.68 -12.49 -10.36
C PRO A 54 -4.31 -13.07 -9.94
N LYS A 55 -3.32 -13.11 -10.83
CA LYS A 55 -1.94 -13.48 -10.50
C LYS A 55 -1.14 -12.34 -9.86
N ILE A 56 -1.61 -11.10 -9.97
CA ILE A 56 -0.94 -9.92 -9.45
C ILE A 56 -1.47 -9.58 -8.05
N SER A 57 -0.56 -9.46 -7.09
CA SER A 57 -0.85 -9.02 -5.74
C SER A 57 0.34 -8.27 -5.16
N PHE A 58 0.09 -7.17 -4.45
CA PHE A 58 1.13 -6.37 -3.80
C PHE A 58 1.03 -6.48 -2.28
N LEU A 59 2.14 -6.65 -1.59
CA LEU A 59 2.16 -6.51 -0.14
C LEU A 59 2.21 -5.01 0.19
N LEU A 60 1.31 -4.58 1.06
CA LEU A 60 1.17 -3.22 1.53
C LEU A 60 1.53 -3.13 3.00
N ILE A 61 2.07 -1.99 3.41
CA ILE A 61 2.28 -1.64 4.81
C ILE A 61 1.75 -0.23 5.11
N ASP A 62 1.18 -0.06 6.29
CA ASP A 62 0.89 1.24 6.88
C ASP A 62 2.20 2.05 6.98
N PRO A 63 2.36 3.18 6.27
CA PRO A 63 3.61 3.93 6.31
C PRO A 63 3.86 4.63 7.66
N PHE A 64 2.84 4.87 8.48
CA PHE A 64 2.96 5.56 9.75
C PHE A 64 3.69 4.73 10.80
N VAL A 65 3.73 3.38 10.65
CA VAL A 65 4.54 2.51 11.52
C VAL A 65 6.02 2.47 11.12
N ILE A 66 6.34 2.87 9.88
CA ILE A 66 7.72 2.96 9.39
C ILE A 66 8.31 4.33 9.72
N ARG A 67 7.50 5.39 9.67
CA ARG A 67 7.94 6.75 9.92
C ARG A 67 6.89 7.53 10.70
N GLU A 68 7.24 7.89 11.93
CA GLU A 68 6.36 8.56 12.91
C GLU A 68 5.74 9.86 12.38
N ASN A 69 6.52 10.67 11.65
CA ASN A 69 6.09 11.95 11.10
C ASN A 69 5.73 11.88 9.60
N TYR A 70 5.36 10.70 9.10
CA TYR A 70 4.91 10.57 7.73
C TYR A 70 3.56 11.26 7.54
N TYR A 71 3.38 11.93 6.42
CA TYR A 71 2.09 12.52 6.06
C TYR A 71 1.93 12.58 4.54
N VAL A 72 0.67 12.58 4.12
CA VAL A 72 0.27 12.82 2.74
C VAL A 72 -0.65 14.03 2.73
N GLU A 73 -0.31 15.03 1.93
CA GLU A 73 -1.16 16.20 1.78
C GLU A 73 -2.33 15.86 0.86
N LEU A 74 -3.55 16.01 1.37
CA LEU A 74 -4.78 15.85 0.60
C LEU A 74 -5.19 17.23 0.08
N ASP A 75 -4.56 17.68 -0.99
CA ASP A 75 -4.97 18.89 -1.68
C ASP A 75 -6.38 18.76 -2.28
N ASP A 76 -6.98 19.88 -2.68
CA ASP A 76 -8.37 19.90 -3.17
C ASP A 76 -8.54 19.07 -4.45
N SER A 77 -7.51 19.02 -5.29
CA SER A 77 -7.47 18.23 -6.53
C SER A 77 -7.56 16.73 -6.22
N LEU A 78 -6.72 16.23 -5.31
CA LEU A 78 -6.70 14.84 -4.90
C LEU A 78 -7.99 14.44 -4.19
N LYS A 79 -8.54 15.32 -3.35
CA LYS A 79 -9.84 15.11 -2.71
C LYS A 79 -10.97 15.00 -3.72
N GLU A 80 -11.03 15.91 -4.69
CA GLU A 80 -12.04 15.89 -5.74
C GLU A 80 -11.93 14.61 -6.58
N GLU A 81 -10.72 14.26 -7.01
CA GLU A 81 -10.45 13.08 -7.83
C GLU A 81 -10.92 11.78 -7.15
N LEU A 82 -10.57 11.63 -5.86
CA LEU A 82 -10.91 10.46 -5.06
C LEU A 82 -12.30 10.55 -4.42
N GLY A 83 -13.02 11.67 -4.56
CA GLY A 83 -14.31 11.90 -3.93
C GLY A 83 -14.26 11.88 -2.40
N ILE A 84 -13.16 12.37 -1.82
CA ILE A 84 -12.94 12.41 -0.37
C ILE A 84 -13.73 13.57 0.21
N SER A 85 -14.71 13.26 1.06
CA SER A 85 -15.48 14.25 1.83
C SER A 85 -15.11 14.27 3.32
N LYS A 86 -14.55 13.16 3.82
CA LYS A 86 -14.21 12.93 5.22
C LYS A 86 -12.83 12.29 5.31
N GLN A 87 -11.99 12.79 6.20
CA GLN A 87 -10.65 12.26 6.38
C GLN A 87 -10.67 10.85 6.98
N GLU A 88 -11.67 10.53 7.80
CA GLU A 88 -11.82 9.22 8.44
C GLU A 88 -12.07 8.09 7.44
N ASP A 89 -12.53 8.42 6.23
CA ASP A 89 -12.75 7.45 5.15
C ASP A 89 -11.47 7.16 4.36
N VAL A 90 -10.37 7.86 4.64
CA VAL A 90 -9.10 7.73 3.92
C VAL A 90 -8.15 6.81 4.66
N VAL A 91 -7.60 5.84 3.92
CA VAL A 91 -6.46 5.04 4.38
C VAL A 91 -5.28 5.22 3.44
N VAL A 92 -4.07 5.12 4.02
CA VAL A 92 -2.81 5.26 3.30
C VAL A 92 -2.01 3.99 3.46
N TYR A 93 -1.47 3.49 2.36
CA TYR A 93 -0.55 2.35 2.35
C TYR A 93 0.66 2.63 1.46
N THR A 94 1.74 1.89 1.66
CA THR A 94 2.90 1.89 0.74
C THR A 94 3.21 0.48 0.30
N ILE A 95 3.73 0.33 -0.93
CA ILE A 95 4.01 -0.98 -1.51
C ILE A 95 5.37 -1.48 -1.00
N VAL A 96 5.36 -2.70 -0.47
CA VAL A 96 6.54 -3.39 0.04
C VAL A 96 7.24 -4.16 -1.08
N THR A 97 8.53 -3.93 -1.21
CA THR A 97 9.44 -4.75 -2.02
C THR A 97 9.98 -5.90 -1.16
N LEU A 98 9.71 -7.13 -1.60
CA LEU A 98 10.19 -8.35 -0.97
C LEU A 98 11.40 -8.88 -1.74
N PRO A 99 12.62 -8.83 -1.19
CA PRO A 99 13.76 -9.49 -1.80
C PRO A 99 13.66 -11.01 -1.63
N GLU A 100 14.25 -11.75 -2.56
CA GLU A 100 14.22 -13.22 -2.53
C GLU A 100 14.91 -13.76 -1.27
N GLY A 101 14.21 -14.65 -0.55
CA GLY A 101 14.77 -15.43 0.55
C GLY A 101 15.05 -14.66 1.85
N ASP A 102 14.85 -13.35 1.92
CA ASP A 102 15.24 -12.56 3.08
C ASP A 102 14.29 -11.39 3.39
N PHE A 103 13.21 -11.68 4.12
CA PHE A 103 12.25 -10.65 4.54
C PHE A 103 12.86 -9.52 5.38
N GLN A 104 13.99 -9.75 6.07
CA GLN A 104 14.64 -8.69 6.87
C GLN A 104 15.23 -7.58 6.00
N LYS A 105 15.43 -7.83 4.70
CA LYS A 105 15.88 -6.83 3.72
C LYS A 105 14.75 -6.14 2.97
N SER A 106 13.50 -6.36 3.36
CA SER A 106 12.36 -5.70 2.74
C SER A 106 12.41 -4.19 2.90
N SER A 107 11.93 -3.49 1.87
CA SER A 107 11.81 -2.04 1.85
C SER A 107 10.40 -1.63 1.40
N THR A 108 9.97 -0.41 1.73
CA THR A 108 8.73 0.18 1.23
C THR A 108 9.02 1.47 0.46
N ASN A 109 8.13 1.84 -0.46
CA ASN A 109 8.21 3.08 -1.21
C ASN A 109 7.38 4.19 -0.53
N LEU A 110 8.05 5.02 0.27
CA LEU A 110 7.44 6.17 0.93
C LEU A 110 7.20 7.37 -0.01
N LEU A 111 7.72 7.34 -1.24
CA LEU A 111 7.49 8.42 -2.21
C LEU A 111 6.29 8.15 -3.12
N ALA A 112 5.73 6.94 -3.11
CA ALA A 112 4.59 6.59 -3.93
C ALA A 112 3.49 5.85 -3.13
N PRO A 113 2.92 6.45 -2.07
CA PRO A 113 1.82 5.86 -1.31
C PRO A 113 0.56 5.67 -2.16
N LEU A 114 -0.25 4.71 -1.72
CA LEU A 114 -1.63 4.53 -2.14
C LEU A 114 -2.52 5.32 -1.19
N VAL A 115 -3.25 6.28 -1.72
CA VAL A 115 -4.32 7.00 -1.01
C VAL A 115 -5.64 6.38 -1.45
N ILE A 116 -6.41 5.86 -0.49
CA ILE A 116 -7.62 5.09 -0.74
C ILE A 116 -8.78 5.72 0.03
N ASN A 117 -9.83 6.13 -0.68
CA ASN A 117 -11.12 6.47 -0.10
C ASN A 117 -11.98 5.20 0.02
N LEU A 118 -12.14 4.68 1.23
CA LEU A 118 -12.88 3.45 1.50
C LEU A 118 -14.39 3.60 1.24
N SER A 119 -14.93 4.79 1.50
CA SER A 119 -16.35 5.08 1.29
C SER A 119 -16.67 5.25 -0.20
N GLY A 120 -15.83 6.01 -0.92
CA GLY A 120 -15.97 6.24 -2.36
C GLY A 120 -15.40 5.15 -3.26
N LYS A 121 -14.73 4.13 -2.69
CA LYS A 121 -14.09 3.01 -3.39
C LYS A 121 -13.14 3.44 -4.50
N LYS A 122 -12.48 4.58 -4.33
CA LYS A 122 -11.51 5.14 -5.27
C LYS A 122 -10.15 5.22 -4.62
N ALA A 123 -9.11 4.99 -5.41
CA ALA A 123 -7.74 5.04 -4.95
C ALA A 123 -6.80 5.56 -6.02
N LYS A 124 -5.65 6.07 -5.58
CA LYS A 124 -4.60 6.59 -6.44
C LYS A 124 -3.24 6.31 -5.81
N GLN A 125 -2.27 5.97 -6.65
CA GLN A 125 -0.86 6.02 -6.27
C GLN A 125 -0.35 7.46 -6.46
N VAL A 126 -0.04 8.13 -5.35
CA VAL A 126 0.35 9.55 -5.33
C VAL A 126 1.87 9.64 -5.29
N LEU A 127 2.47 10.41 -6.21
CA LEU A 127 3.91 10.71 -6.15
C LEU A 127 4.16 11.90 -5.22
N LEU A 128 5.02 11.69 -4.23
CA LEU A 128 5.44 12.71 -3.27
C LEU A 128 6.82 13.26 -3.58
N ASP A 129 7.12 14.42 -3.02
CA ASP A 129 8.45 15.03 -3.05
C ASP A 129 9.49 14.21 -2.26
N GLU A 130 10.75 14.20 -2.70
CA GLU A 130 11.85 13.43 -2.09
C GLU A 130 12.10 13.76 -0.61
N THR A 131 11.73 14.95 -0.16
CA THR A 131 11.78 15.33 1.27
C THR A 131 10.84 14.50 2.15
N ARG A 132 9.86 13.79 1.57
CA ARG A 132 8.88 12.98 2.29
C ARG A 132 9.38 11.57 2.61
N GLY A 133 10.39 11.07 1.90
CA GLY A 133 10.88 9.70 2.09
C GLY A 133 11.79 9.17 1.02
N GLN A 134 11.94 7.85 1.00
CA GLN A 134 12.77 7.16 0.02
C GLN A 134 11.93 6.13 -0.74
N VAL A 135 12.35 5.88 -1.98
CA VAL A 135 11.78 4.78 -2.81
C VAL A 135 12.04 3.42 -2.17
N LYS A 136 13.15 3.28 -1.43
CA LYS A 136 13.55 2.05 -0.74
C LYS A 136 13.81 2.32 0.74
N GLU A 137 12.77 2.68 1.47
CA GLU A 137 12.86 2.82 2.94
C GLU A 137 12.88 1.41 3.57
N PRO A 138 13.92 1.01 4.32
CA PRO A 138 13.97 -0.30 4.97
C PRO A 138 12.82 -0.49 5.98
N LEU A 139 12.19 -1.67 5.99
CA LEU A 139 11.17 -2.02 7.00
C LEU A 139 11.78 -2.30 8.37
N PHE A 140 13.01 -2.80 8.38
CA PHE A 140 13.74 -3.19 9.58
C PHE A 140 15.02 -2.35 9.68
N PRO A 141 15.34 -1.82 10.87
CA PRO A 141 16.61 -1.14 11.07
C PRO A 141 17.76 -2.10 10.81
N SER A 142 18.76 -1.65 10.07
CA SER A 142 20.01 -2.38 9.86
C SER A 142 20.61 -2.75 11.23
N GLN A 143 20.94 -4.02 11.46
CA GLN A 143 21.49 -4.49 12.75
C GLN A 143 22.88 -3.92 13.11
N ASP A 144 23.42 -2.98 12.34
CA ASP A 144 24.84 -2.63 12.35
C ASP A 144 25.24 -1.50 13.32
N ASN A 145 24.39 -1.13 14.30
CA ASN A 145 24.73 -0.07 15.28
C ASN A 145 24.29 -0.34 16.72
N ARG A 146 24.56 -1.55 17.23
CA ARG A 146 24.80 -1.76 18.67
C ARG A 146 26.29 -1.97 18.92
N LYS A 147 27.11 -0.97 18.57
CA LYS A 147 28.45 -0.87 19.17
C LYS A 147 28.28 -0.41 20.61
N VAL A 148 28.44 -1.40 21.48
CA VAL A 148 28.70 -1.34 22.92
C VAL A 148 29.47 -0.06 23.30
N SER A 149 28.77 0.92 23.89
CA SER A 149 29.40 1.92 24.76
C SER A 149 29.38 1.38 26.19
N GLY A 150 30.24 0.39 26.43
CA GLY A 150 30.65 -0.05 27.75
C GLY A 150 32.14 0.25 27.87
N GLY A 151 32.46 1.36 28.54
CA GLY A 151 33.81 1.84 28.84
C GLY A 151 33.71 3.00 29.81
#